data_AF-A0A972F0D9-F1
#
_entry.id   AF-A0A972F0D9-F1
#
_cell.length_a   1.000
_cell.length_b   1.000
_cell.length_c   1.000
_cell.angle_alpha   90.00
_cell.angle_beta   90.00
_cell.angle_gamma   90.00
#
_symmetry.space_group_name_H-M   'P 1'
#
loop_
_entity.id
_entity.type
_entity.pdbx_description
1 polymer ?
#
loop_
_entity_poly.entity_id
_entity_poly.type
_entity_poly.pdbx_seq_one_letter_code
_entity_poly.pdbx_strand_id
1 'polypeptide(L)'
;TPPSLEKTRAEKPASAEPPAHAKAKRLARLIVSDIALYNQAAVEEGIRNNTFTELLAHDIKEARTLYAQRVPDEIRNTTTYLDDAFEELIARKKRELNIG
;
A
#
# COMPACT_ATOMS: atom_id res chain seq x y z
N THR A 1 44.02 18.16 27.29
CA THR A 1 42.56 18.25 27.10
C THR A 1 42.18 17.48 25.85
N PRO A 2 41.32 16.44 25.92
CA PRO A 2 40.69 15.82 24.75
C PRO A 2 39.51 16.71 24.28
N PRO A 3 39.04 16.60 23.02
CA PRO A 3 38.04 15.59 22.64
C PRO A 3 38.37 15.02 21.22
N SER A 4 37.70 14.07 20.59
CA SER A 4 36.46 13.30 20.75
C SER A 4 36.65 12.09 19.81
N LEU A 5 36.23 10.87 20.16
CA LEU A 5 34.96 10.29 19.66
C LEU A 5 34.74 10.67 18.18
N GLU A 6 34.89 9.78 17.22
CA GLU A 6 34.00 8.63 17.09
C GLU A 6 34.71 7.49 16.37
N LYS A 7 34.58 6.31 17.00
CA LYS A 7 34.47 5.05 16.29
C LYS A 7 33.62 5.27 15.04
N THR A 8 34.23 5.18 13.86
CA THR A 8 33.50 4.88 12.63
C THR A 8 32.91 3.49 12.80
N ARG A 9 31.80 3.43 13.54
CA ARG A 9 30.90 2.30 13.56
C ARG A 9 30.44 2.21 12.12
N ALA A 10 31.01 1.25 11.40
CA ALA A 10 30.50 0.82 10.12
C ALA A 10 29.03 0.45 10.34
N GLU A 11 28.14 1.42 10.14
CA GLU A 11 26.75 1.17 9.88
C GLU A 11 26.73 0.45 8.55
N LYS A 12 26.60 -0.89 8.62
CA LYS A 12 26.05 -1.67 7.52
C LYS A 12 24.86 -0.88 6.97
N PRO A 13 24.79 -0.54 5.67
CA PRO A 13 23.59 0.07 5.15
C PRO A 13 22.50 -0.99 5.28
N ALA A 14 21.61 -0.81 6.26
CA ALA A 14 20.35 -1.51 6.29
C ALA A 14 19.67 -1.15 4.97
N SER A 15 19.52 -2.16 4.11
CA SER A 15 19.05 -2.09 2.74
C SER A 15 17.98 -1.01 2.56
N ALA A 16 18.40 0.18 2.15
CA ALA A 16 17.48 1.30 1.95
C ALA A 16 16.75 1.01 0.65
N GLU A 17 15.48 0.59 0.75
CA GLU A 17 14.56 0.52 -0.39
C GLU A 17 14.71 1.81 -1.21
N PRO A 18 14.92 1.75 -2.54
CA PRO A 18 15.13 2.95 -3.32
C PRO A 18 13.96 3.92 -3.09
N PRO A 19 14.19 5.24 -2.99
CA PRO A 19 13.14 6.20 -2.62
C PRO A 19 11.88 6.11 -3.49
N ALA A 20 12.02 5.67 -4.74
CA ALA A 20 10.91 5.46 -5.65
C ALA A 20 9.97 4.31 -5.22
N HIS A 21 10.51 3.19 -4.74
CA HIS A 21 9.71 2.08 -4.21
C HIS A 21 8.93 2.49 -2.95
N ALA A 22 9.57 3.21 -2.03
CA ALA A 22 8.91 3.74 -0.84
C ALA A 22 7.77 4.72 -1.19
N LYS A 23 8.00 5.62 -2.16
CA LYS A 23 6.97 6.54 -2.67
C LYS A 23 5.81 5.77 -3.32
N ALA A 24 6.10 4.75 -4.12
CA ALA A 24 5.10 3.92 -4.77
C ALA A 24 4.22 3.17 -3.75
N LYS A 25 4.82 2.55 -2.72
CA LYS A 25 4.09 1.92 -1.61
C LYS A 25 3.19 2.91 -0.87
N ARG A 26 3.70 4.10 -0.56
CA ARG A 26 2.92 5.15 0.13
C ARG A 26 1.73 5.61 -0.71
N LEU A 27 1.93 5.80 -2.02
CA LEU A 27 0.87 6.20 -2.92
C LEU A 27 -0.22 5.13 -3.03
N ALA A 28 0.16 3.85 -3.17
CA ALA A 28 -0.79 2.74 -3.20
C ALA A 28 -1.70 2.75 -1.97
N ARG A 29 -1.11 2.83 -0.78
CA ARG A 29 -1.86 2.89 0.48
C ARG A 29 -2.78 4.10 0.59
N LEU A 30 -2.33 5.25 0.10
CA LEU A 30 -3.15 6.47 0.09
C LEU A 30 -4.41 6.27 -0.77
N ILE A 31 -4.23 5.84 -2.02
CA ILE A 31 -5.34 5.61 -2.97
C ILE A 31 -6.35 4.61 -2.39
N VAL A 32 -5.86 3.48 -1.87
CA VAL A 32 -6.71 2.44 -1.29
C VAL A 32 -7.44 2.94 -0.04
N SER A 33 -6.79 3.77 0.78
CA SER A 33 -7.42 4.36 1.98
C SER A 33 -8.52 5.36 1.61
N ASP A 34 -8.31 6.18 0.58
CA ASP A 34 -9.34 7.10 0.08
C ASP A 34 -10.55 6.33 -0.43
N ILE A 35 -10.34 5.30 -1.28
CA ILE A 35 -11.43 4.44 -1.77
C ILE A 35 -12.21 3.83 -0.60
N ALA A 36 -11.51 3.31 0.41
CA ALA A 36 -12.16 2.72 1.57
C ALA A 36 -12.95 3.74 2.40
N LEU A 37 -12.47 4.98 2.48
CA LEU A 37 -13.13 6.06 3.21
C LEU A 37 -14.43 6.50 2.53
N TYR A 38 -14.44 6.57 1.19
CA TYR A 38 -15.61 6.97 0.42
C TYR A 38 -16.63 5.83 0.22
N ASN A 39 -16.17 4.58 0.20
CA ASN A 39 -17.00 3.42 -0.08
C ASN A 39 -17.20 2.49 1.14
N GLN A 40 -17.32 3.05 2.35
CA GLN A 40 -17.35 2.26 3.59
C GLN A 40 -18.39 1.12 3.58
N ALA A 41 -19.61 1.41 3.14
CA ALA A 41 -20.68 0.40 3.07
C ALA A 41 -20.33 -0.73 2.10
N ALA A 42 -19.88 -0.39 0.88
CA ALA A 42 -19.50 -1.37 -0.14
C ALA A 42 -18.25 -2.19 0.26
N VAL A 43 -17.29 -1.57 0.95
CA VAL A 43 -16.15 -2.29 1.54
C VAL A 43 -16.64 -3.32 2.52
N GLU A 44 -17.44 -2.94 3.52
CA GLU A 44 -17.90 -3.90 4.52
C GLU A 44 -18.74 -5.03 3.92
N GLU A 45 -19.67 -4.69 3.01
CA GLU A 45 -20.48 -5.67 2.30
C GLU A 45 -19.63 -6.62 1.47
N GLY A 46 -18.68 -6.08 0.71
CA GLY A 46 -17.76 -6.85 -0.12
C GLY A 46 -16.86 -7.78 0.69
N ILE A 47 -16.46 -7.38 1.89
CA ILE A 47 -15.68 -8.23 2.80
C ILE A 47 -16.55 -9.35 3.40
N ARG A 48 -17.78 -9.05 3.84
CA ARG A 48 -18.72 -10.03 4.41
C ARG A 48 -19.12 -11.10 3.39
N ASN A 49 -19.36 -10.68 2.15
CA ASN A 49 -19.88 -11.55 1.09
C ASN A 49 -18.80 -12.08 0.15
N ASN A 50 -17.53 -11.72 0.39
CA ASN A 50 -16.41 -12.06 -0.48
C ASN A 50 -16.58 -11.56 -1.94
N THR A 51 -17.24 -10.42 -2.10
CA THR A 51 -17.53 -9.73 -3.39
C THR A 51 -16.80 -8.38 -3.52
N PHE A 52 -15.79 -8.11 -2.69
CA PHE A 52 -15.06 -6.84 -2.64
C PHE A 52 -14.60 -6.33 -4.02
N THR A 53 -13.97 -7.19 -4.83
CA THR A 53 -13.48 -6.82 -6.15
C THR A 53 -14.59 -6.53 -7.15
N GLU A 54 -15.75 -7.14 -6.99
CA GLU A 54 -16.92 -6.93 -7.85
C GLU A 54 -17.61 -5.63 -7.49
N LEU A 55 -17.88 -5.41 -6.20
CA LEU A 55 -18.56 -4.20 -5.71
C LEU A 55 -17.74 -2.93 -5.92
N LEU A 56 -16.41 -3.02 -5.85
CA LEU A 56 -15.50 -1.89 -6.02
C LEU A 56 -14.77 -1.92 -7.37
N ALA A 57 -15.29 -2.65 -8.36
CA ALA A 57 -14.62 -2.82 -9.66
C ALA A 57 -14.30 -1.48 -10.35
N HIS A 58 -15.23 -0.51 -10.25
CA HIS A 58 -15.04 0.84 -10.79
C HIS A 58 -13.89 1.57 -10.08
N ASP A 59 -13.95 1.67 -8.76
CA ASP A 59 -12.93 2.32 -7.94
C ASP A 59 -11.55 1.67 -8.09
N ILE A 60 -11.49 0.34 -8.18
CA ILE A 60 -10.24 -0.41 -8.41
C ILE A 60 -9.65 -0.06 -9.77
N LYS A 61 -10.47 0.08 -10.81
CA LYS A 61 -10.01 0.51 -12.14
C LYS A 61 -9.46 1.94 -12.12
N GLU A 62 -10.13 2.84 -11.41
CA GLU A 62 -9.65 4.21 -11.22
C GLU A 62 -8.36 4.24 -10.41
N ALA A 63 -8.26 3.44 -9.34
CA ALA A 63 -7.05 3.27 -8.55
C ALA A 63 -5.85 2.87 -9.41
N ARG A 64 -6.03 1.86 -10.27
CA ARG A 64 -4.98 1.40 -11.20
C ARG A 64 -4.55 2.51 -12.17
N THR A 65 -5.51 3.30 -12.66
CA THR A 65 -5.23 4.42 -13.56
C THR A 65 -4.44 5.52 -12.85
N LEU A 66 -4.89 5.96 -11.67
CA LEU A 66 -4.24 7.00 -10.86
C LEU A 66 -2.83 6.57 -10.43
N TYR A 67 -2.67 5.30 -10.05
CA TYR A 67 -1.39 4.74 -9.69
C TYR A 67 -0.42 4.73 -10.88
N ALA A 68 -0.88 4.27 -12.05
CA ALA A 68 -0.07 4.20 -13.26
C ALA A 68 0.41 5.58 -13.76
N GLN A 69 -0.37 6.64 -13.54
CA GLN A 69 0.00 8.02 -13.88
C GLN A 69 1.17 8.56 -13.04
N ARG A 70 1.45 7.98 -11.87
CA ARG A 70 2.42 8.50 -10.90
C ARG A 70 3.58 7.55 -10.63
N VAL A 71 3.41 6.27 -10.92
CA VAL A 71 4.42 5.24 -10.70
C VAL A 71 4.98 4.76 -12.05
N PRO A 72 6.30 4.84 -12.26
CA PRO A 72 6.94 4.39 -13.50
C PRO A 72 6.71 2.90 -13.78
N ASP A 73 6.70 2.54 -15.08
CA ASP A 73 6.58 1.16 -15.54
C ASP A 73 7.63 0.23 -14.93
N GLU A 74 8.87 0.69 -14.73
CA GLU A 74 9.95 -0.10 -14.12
C GLU A 74 9.57 -0.66 -12.73
N ILE A 75 8.81 0.10 -11.95
CA ILE A 75 8.31 -0.34 -10.64
C ILE A 75 7.04 -1.17 -10.81
N ARG A 76 6.10 -0.73 -11.65
CA ARG A 76 4.83 -1.44 -11.87
C ARG A 76 5.00 -2.84 -12.46
N ASN A 77 6.04 -3.04 -13.26
CA ASN A 77 6.31 -4.33 -13.91
C ASN A 77 7.04 -5.31 -12.99
N THR A 78 7.58 -4.84 -11.86
CA THR A 78 8.38 -5.65 -10.93
C THR A 78 7.75 -5.78 -9.54
N THR A 79 6.61 -5.12 -9.29
CA THR A 79 5.99 -5.04 -7.97
C THR A 79 4.47 -5.08 -8.05
N THR A 80 3.83 -5.44 -6.93
CA THR A 80 2.37 -5.55 -6.77
C THR A 80 1.82 -4.56 -5.75
N TYR A 81 2.51 -3.45 -5.47
CA TYR A 81 2.22 -2.60 -4.31
C TYR A 81 0.78 -2.07 -4.20
N LEU A 82 0.10 -1.85 -5.33
CA LEU A 82 -1.31 -1.46 -5.29
C LEU A 82 -2.20 -2.62 -4.87
N ASP A 83 -1.98 -3.80 -5.43
CA ASP A 83 -2.68 -5.04 -5.06
C ASP A 83 -2.38 -5.41 -3.60
N ASP A 84 -1.11 -5.34 -3.17
CA ASP A 84 -0.70 -5.55 -1.77
C ASP A 84 -1.45 -4.61 -0.81
N ALA A 85 -1.67 -3.34 -1.22
CA ALA A 85 -2.41 -2.38 -0.41
C ALA A 85 -3.91 -2.72 -0.30
N PHE A 86 -4.52 -3.24 -1.37
CA PHE A 86 -5.89 -3.78 -1.31
C PHE A 86 -5.97 -5.01 -0.42
N GLU A 87 -5.04 -5.95 -0.53
CA GLU A 87 -4.97 -7.14 0.33
C GLU A 87 -4.78 -6.75 1.81
N GLU A 88 -3.90 -5.78 2.10
CA GLU A 88 -3.69 -5.23 3.44
C GLU A 88 -4.98 -4.62 4.00
N LEU A 89 -5.72 -3.85 3.19
CA LEU A 89 -7.04 -3.31 3.54
C LEU A 89 -8.04 -4.43 3.84
N ILE A 90 -8.16 -5.42 2.95
CA ILE A 90 -9.09 -6.55 3.09
C ILE A 90 -8.79 -7.31 4.38
N ALA A 91 -7.53 -7.67 4.59
CA ALA A 91 -7.09 -8.40 5.79
C ALA A 91 -7.35 -7.59 7.07
N ARG A 92 -7.11 -6.27 7.04
CA ARG A 92 -7.42 -5.38 8.17
C ARG A 92 -8.93 -5.35 8.45
N LYS A 93 -9.76 -5.16 7.42
CA LYS A 93 -11.21 -5.10 7.55
C LYS A 93 -11.82 -6.42 8.01
N LYS A 94 -11.31 -7.56 7.53
CA LYS A 94 -11.70 -8.89 8.03
C LYS A 94 -11.47 -9.02 9.55
N ARG A 95 -10.31 -8.58 10.05
CA ARG A 95 -10.03 -8.56 11.49
C ARG A 95 -10.95 -7.61 12.27
N GLU A 96 -11.21 -6.41 11.75
CA GLU A 96 -12.13 -5.44 12.37
C GLU A 96 -13.57 -5.98 12.46
N LEU A 97 -13.98 -6.79 11.48
CA LEU A 97 -15.31 -7.39 11.38
C LEU A 97 -15.42 -8.79 12.01
N ASN A 98 -14.34 -9.32 12.58
CA ASN A 98 -14.24 -10.70 13.09
C ASN A 98 -14.63 -11.79 12.06
N ILE A 99 -14.23 -11.59 10.80
CA ILE A 99 -14.44 -12.53 9.70
C ILE A 99 -13.14 -13.31 9.48
N GLY A 100 -13.18 -14.62 9.74
CA GLY A 100 -12.06 -15.56 9.62
C GLY A 100 -11.90 -16.13 8.21
#